data_AF-A0A2A7N5F4-F1
#
_entry.id   AF-A0A2A7N5F4-F1
#
_cell.length_a   1.000
_cell.length_b   1.000
_cell.length_c   1.000
_cell.angle_alpha   90.00
_cell.angle_beta   90.00
_cell.angle_gamma   90.00
#
_symmetry.space_group_name_H-M   'P 1'
#
loop_
_entity.id
_entity.type
_entity.pdbx_description
1 polymer ?
#
loop_
_entity_poly.entity_id
_entity_poly.type
_entity_poly.pdbx_seq_one_letter_code
_entity_poly.pdbx_strand_id
1 'polypeptide(L)' 'MPHRDRVATQDERNAAMDRLPLPYSIALRLRTAGIPDNVIAECLGVAPEAVGTLLQLAEAKLAAQVHRDDGR' A
#
# COMPACT_ATOMS: atom_id res chain seq x y z
N MET A 1 19.36 -5.43 -25.90
CA MET A 1 19.13 -4.65 -24.67
C MET A 1 17.62 -4.47 -24.50
N PRO A 2 16.91 -5.28 -23.70
CA PRO A 2 15.47 -5.07 -23.52
C PRO A 2 15.24 -3.94 -22.50
N HIS A 3 14.43 -2.98 -22.91
CA HIS A 3 13.93 -1.88 -22.10
C HIS A 3 12.97 -2.48 -21.05
N ARG A 4 13.46 -2.65 -19.81
CA ARG A 4 12.62 -3.03 -18.67
C ARG A 4 11.75 -1.83 -18.33
N ASP A 5 10.51 -1.87 -18.77
CA ASP A 5 9.39 -1.20 -18.10
C ASP A 5 9.41 -1.71 -16.66
N ARG A 6 10.03 -0.97 -15.74
CA ARG A 6 10.21 -1.41 -14.34
C ARG A 6 8.86 -1.27 -13.64
N VAL A 7 8.04 -2.31 -13.76
CA VAL A 7 7.09 -2.64 -12.72
C VAL A 7 7.91 -2.73 -11.45
N ALA A 8 7.73 -1.80 -10.51
CA ALA A 8 8.36 -1.85 -9.20
C ALA A 8 8.25 -3.28 -8.68
N THR A 9 9.39 -3.91 -8.46
CA THR A 9 9.46 -5.31 -8.05
C THR A 9 8.69 -5.47 -6.74
N GLN A 10 8.07 -6.63 -6.52
CA GLN A 10 7.31 -6.90 -5.29
C GLN A 10 8.15 -6.59 -4.03
N ASP A 11 9.48 -6.74 -4.12
CA ASP A 11 10.44 -6.36 -3.07
C ASP A 11 10.52 -4.84 -2.84
N GLU A 12 10.61 -4.01 -3.89
CA GLU A 12 10.57 -2.54 -3.77
C GLU A 12 9.23 -2.08 -3.17
N ARG A 13 8.12 -2.72 -3.56
CA ARG A 13 6.80 -2.47 -2.98
C ARG A 13 6.77 -2.83 -1.49
N ASN A 14 7.27 -4.00 -1.11
CA ASN A 14 7.31 -4.44 0.28
C ASN A 14 8.18 -3.53 1.15
N ALA A 15 9.37 -3.14 0.66
CA ALA A 15 10.26 -2.22 1.35
C ALA A 15 9.65 -0.82 1.54
N ALA A 16 8.94 -0.32 0.52
CA ALA A 16 8.22 0.95 0.62
C ALA A 16 7.03 0.86 1.60
N MET A 17 6.34 -0.29 1.67
CA MET A 17 5.27 -0.54 2.65
C MET A 17 5.79 -0.56 4.09
N ASP A 18 7.00 -1.07 4.34
CA ASP A 18 7.60 -1.07 5.68
C ASP A 18 7.95 0.34 6.19
N ARG A 19 8.02 1.33 5.28
CA ARG A 19 8.21 2.75 5.61
C ARG A 19 6.91 3.51 5.83
N LEU A 20 5.76 2.90 5.53
CA LEU A 20 4.45 3.51 5.75
C LEU A 20 4.07 3.43 7.24
N PRO A 21 3.26 4.38 7.73
CA PRO A 21 2.59 4.20 9.01
C PRO A 21 1.78 2.90 9.01
N LEU A 22 1.89 2.15 10.11
CA LEU A 22 1.33 0.80 10.28
C LEU A 22 -0.12 0.61 9.80
N PRO A 23 -1.07 1.56 10.01
CA PRO A 23 -2.44 1.38 9.54
C PRO A 23 -2.55 1.25 8.02
N TYR A 24 -1.71 1.98 7.28
CA TYR A 24 -1.72 1.96 5.81
C TYR A 24 -1.09 0.70 5.26
N SER A 25 0.04 0.25 5.83
CA SER A 25 0.69 -0.99 5.41
C SER A 25 -0.20 -2.21 5.68
N ILE A 26 -0.90 -2.24 6.83
CA ILE A 26 -1.85 -3.31 7.15
C ILE A 26 -3.04 -3.29 6.20
N ALA A 27 -3.66 -2.14 5.95
CA ALA A 27 -4.79 -2.01 5.04
C ALA A 27 -4.47 -2.57 3.64
N LEU A 28 -3.30 -2.20 3.08
CA LEU A 28 -2.85 -2.68 1.79
C LEU A 28 -2.56 -4.18 1.79
N ARG A 29 -1.91 -4.72 2.83
CA ARG A 29 -1.64 -6.16 2.95
C ARG A 29 -2.93 -6.98 2.98
N LEU A 30 -3.91 -6.55 3.77
CA LEU A 30 -5.22 -7.21 3.86
C LEU A 30 -5.96 -7.15 2.51
N ARG A 31 -5.93 -6.01 1.83
CA ARG A 31 -6.54 -5.86 0.51
C ARG A 31 -5.88 -6.77 -0.54
N THR A 32 -4.55 -6.88 -0.53
CA THR A 32 -3.82 -7.81 -1.41
C THR A 32 -4.15 -9.27 -1.11
N ALA A 33 -4.46 -9.61 0.14
CA ALA A 33 -4.94 -10.94 0.52
C ALA A 33 -6.41 -11.20 0.16
N GLY A 34 -7.10 -10.25 -0.48
CA GLY A 34 -8.51 -10.39 -0.88
C GLY A 34 -9.50 -10.26 0.29
N ILE A 35 -9.06 -9.71 1.42
CA ILE A 35 -9.92 -9.48 2.59
C ILE A 35 -10.92 -8.36 2.25
N PRO A 36 -12.22 -8.55 2.58
CA PRO A 36 -13.24 -7.57 2.27
C PRO A 36 -13.13 -6.33 3.15
N ASP A 37 -13.59 -5.20 2.62
CA ASP A 37 -13.39 -3.87 3.22
C ASP A 37 -14.02 -3.75 4.63
N ASN A 38 -15.13 -4.45 4.91
CA ASN A 38 -15.73 -4.51 6.24
C ASN A 38 -14.80 -5.14 7.29
N VAL A 39 -14.12 -6.24 6.94
CA VAL A 39 -13.17 -6.92 7.84
C VAL A 39 -11.90 -6.07 8.02
N ILE A 40 -11.47 -5.37 6.96
CA ILE A 40 -10.38 -4.39 7.06
C ILE A 40 -10.76 -3.25 8.02
N ALA A 41 -12.00 -2.76 7.96
CA ALA A 41 -12.52 -1.71 8.83
C ALA A 41 -12.45 -2.12 10.30
N GLU A 42 -12.94 -3.31 10.63
CA GLU A 42 -12.90 -3.88 11.97
C GLU A 42 -11.47 -4.05 12.47
N CYS A 43 -10.58 -4.57 11.63
CA CYS A 43 -9.17 -4.75 11.97
C CYS A 43 -8.45 -3.42 12.28
N LEU A 44 -8.82 -2.34 11.60
CA LEU A 44 -8.21 -1.02 11.77
C LEU A 44 -8.96 -0.13 12.78
N GLY A 45 -10.11 -0.57 13.29
CA GLY A 45 -10.96 0.22 14.17
C GLY A 45 -11.52 1.48 13.50
N VAL A 46 -11.79 1.44 12.19
CA VAL A 46 -12.33 2.56 11.42
C VAL A 46 -13.73 2.26 10.90
N ALA A 47 -14.44 3.29 10.47
CA ALA A 47 -15.73 3.14 9.81
C ALA A 47 -15.55 2.42 8.44
N PRO A 48 -16.44 1.50 8.04
CA PRO A 48 -16.37 0.81 6.75
C PRO A 48 -16.30 1.77 5.55
N GLU A 49 -17.00 2.90 5.65
CA GLU A 49 -17.03 3.95 4.62
C GLU A 49 -15.68 4.66 4.48
N ALA A 50 -14.87 4.66 5.55
CA ALA A 50 -13.54 5.26 5.55
C ALA A 50 -12.46 4.35 4.94
N VAL A 51 -12.71 3.04 4.78
CA VAL A 51 -11.73 2.09 4.26
C VAL A 51 -11.32 2.41 2.83
N GLY A 52 -12.27 2.79 1.97
CA GLY A 52 -11.98 3.18 0.60
C GLY A 52 -11.01 4.37 0.55
N THR A 53 -11.28 5.42 1.31
CA THR A 53 -10.40 6.60 1.41
C THR A 53 -9.05 6.27 2.03
N LEU A 54 -9.02 5.41 3.05
CA LEU A 54 -7.79 4.98 3.71
C LEU A 54 -6.90 4.20 2.73
N LEU A 55 -7.46 3.29 1.94
CA LEU A 55 -6.74 2.55 0.90
C LEU A 55 -6.21 3.47 -0.20
N GLN A 56 -7.01 4.44 -0.66
CA GLN A 56 -6.56 5.44 -1.64
C GLN A 56 -5.37 6.25 -1.10
N LEU A 57 -5.44 6.69 0.16
CA LEU A 57 -4.36 7.42 0.80
C LEU A 57 -3.12 6.54 1.02
N ALA A 58 -3.32 5.26 1.36
CA ALA A 58 -2.23 4.30 1.51
C ALA A 58 -1.47 4.10 0.20
N GLU A 59 -2.18 3.91 -0.92
CA GLU A 59 -1.56 3.73 -2.24
C GLU A 59 -0.84 5.01 -2.71
N ALA A 60 -1.43 6.19 -2.48
CA ALA A 60 -0.79 7.46 -2.79
C ALA A 60 0.51 7.67 -2.00
N LYS A 61 0.51 7.31 -0.71
CA LYS A 61 1.71 7.35 0.13
C LYS A 61 2.75 6.33 -0.33
N LEU A 62 2.32 5.13 -0.72
CA LEU A 62 3.20 4.08 -1.23
C LEU A 62 3.92 4.55 -2.49
N ALA A 63 3.19 5.07 -3.48
CA ALA A 63 3.75 5.60 -4.71
C ALA A 63 4.77 6.73 -4.44
N ALA A 64 4.47 7.62 -3.49
CA ALA A 64 5.39 8.69 -3.10
C ALA A 64 6.68 8.17 -2.44
N GLN A 65 6.66 7.01 -1.77
CA GLN A 65 7.87 6.39 -1.22
C GLN A 65 8.69 5.67 -2.31
N VAL A 66 8.04 5.00 -3.26
CA VAL A 66 8.72 4.34 -4.39
C VAL A 66 9.49 5.36 -5.23
N HIS A 67 8.86 6.48 -5.59
CA HIS A 67 9.52 7.56 -6.35
C HIS A 67 10.68 8.24 -5.60
N ARG A 68 10.70 8.19 -4.27
CA ARG A 68 11.79 8.76 -3.48
C ARG A 68 13.02 7.83 -3.45
N ASP A 69 12.84 6.53 -3.66
CA ASP A 69 13.92 5.53 -3.67
C ASP A 69 14.59 5.38 -5.05
N ASP A 70 13.85 5.59 -6.15
CA ASP A 70 14.37 5.61 -7.54
C ASP A 70 15.40 6.72 -7.83
N GLY A 71 15.64 7.64 -6.88
CA GLY A 71 16.57 8.76 -7.02
C GLY A 71 17.93 8.57 -6.32
N ARG A 72 18.27 7.37 -5.83
CA ARG A 72 19.51 7.12 -5.07
C ARG A 72 20.58 6.37 -5.84
#